data_AF-A0A347ZRL3-F1
#
_entry.id   AF-A0A347ZRL3-F1
#
_cell.length_a   1.000
_cell.length_b   1.000
_cell.length_c   1.000
_cell.angle_alpha   90.00
_cell.angle_beta   90.00
_cell.angle_gamma   90.00
#
_symmetry.space_group_name_H-M   'P 1'
#
loop_
_entity.id
_entity.type
_entity.pdbx_description
1 polymer ?
#
loop_
_entity_poly.entity_id
_entity_poly.type
_entity_poly.pdbx_seq_one_letter_code
_entity_poly.pdbx_strand_id
1 'polypeptide(L)'
;MTEKIIIDTDPGVDDTLAIFYALESEALEVVGLTSVFGNVDTKLATQNALRLLEIAGRSDIPVAQGTKKPLDRPYSGPVPHIHGEDGQGNIHLPPPEKKPIDQSAAEFIVEQVAAHPGEISLVPIGPLSNIALALRLRPQIANEVKRVVLMGGAALVQGNINPASEANIYNDPEAADIVFSAGWDITMVGLDVTHKILMSQDQIARFEQSNKKTSQHISNVLPLYVEFAHKALGKPGMYLHDPSAIAYMINPSLFETQQYPLKVETQGISRGKTWVWTQTMDFPPENFGFDVDHKVTVVLDADCDAVIDSMLEKLT
;
A
#
# COMPACT_ATOMS: atom_id res chain seq x y z
N MET A 1 13.68 -15.41 -9.86
CA MET A 1 14.54 -15.01 -8.73
C MET A 1 13.64 -14.34 -7.71
N THR A 2 13.80 -14.64 -6.43
CA THR A 2 13.02 -14.03 -5.35
C THR A 2 13.47 -12.57 -5.15
N GLU A 3 12.53 -11.65 -4.98
CA GLU A 3 12.79 -10.22 -4.79
C GLU A 3 12.63 -9.81 -3.32
N LYS A 4 13.62 -9.11 -2.77
CA LYS A 4 13.56 -8.60 -1.39
C LYS A 4 12.66 -7.38 -1.31
N ILE A 5 11.75 -7.36 -0.36
CA ILE A 5 10.80 -6.26 -0.18
C ILE A 5 10.69 -5.80 1.26
N ILE A 6 10.54 -4.49 1.44
CA ILE A 6 10.03 -3.88 2.67
C ILE A 6 8.60 -3.41 2.40
N ILE A 7 7.66 -3.82 3.25
CA ILE A 7 6.27 -3.37 3.15
C ILE A 7 6.04 -2.26 4.18
N ASP A 8 5.63 -1.08 3.73
CA ASP A 8 5.23 0.04 4.61
C ASP A 8 3.70 0.11 4.66
N THR A 9 3.10 -0.13 5.82
CA THR A 9 1.69 -0.53 5.95
C THR A 9 1.05 0.08 7.19
N ASP A 10 -0.27 0.17 7.21
CA ASP A 10 -1.08 0.65 8.31
C ASP A 10 -2.17 -0.37 8.68
N PRO A 11 -1.80 -1.60 9.09
CA PRO A 11 -2.61 -2.80 8.85
C PRO A 11 -4.08 -2.70 9.21
N GLY A 12 -4.87 -2.46 8.17
CA GLY A 12 -6.30 -2.67 8.05
C GLY A 12 -6.64 -4.06 7.49
N VAL A 13 -7.91 -4.26 7.16
CA VAL A 13 -8.41 -5.51 6.58
C VAL A 13 -7.76 -5.88 5.25
N ASP A 14 -7.62 -4.96 4.29
CA ASP A 14 -6.97 -5.19 2.99
C ASP A 14 -5.44 -5.31 3.09
N ASP A 15 -4.77 -4.51 3.93
CA ASP A 15 -3.35 -4.69 4.24
C ASP A 15 -3.05 -6.10 4.74
N THR A 16 -3.98 -6.67 5.54
CA THR A 16 -3.85 -8.03 6.07
C THR A 16 -3.78 -9.07 4.94
N LEU A 17 -4.61 -8.92 3.91
CA LEU A 17 -4.54 -9.77 2.72
C LEU A 17 -3.21 -9.58 1.99
N ALA A 18 -2.75 -8.34 1.84
CA ALA A 18 -1.50 -8.03 1.14
C ALA A 18 -0.28 -8.62 1.85
N ILE A 19 -0.18 -8.45 3.18
CA ILE A 19 0.91 -8.99 3.99
C ILE A 19 0.93 -10.51 3.91
N PHE A 20 -0.20 -11.19 4.11
CA PHE A 20 -0.24 -12.64 4.01
C PHE A 20 0.06 -13.14 2.60
N TYR A 21 -0.43 -12.44 1.57
CA TYR A 21 -0.15 -12.80 0.18
C TYR A 21 1.34 -12.70 -0.14
N ALA A 22 2.01 -11.65 0.35
CA ALA A 22 3.45 -11.49 0.22
C ALA A 22 4.23 -12.59 0.94
N LEU A 23 3.84 -12.94 2.17
CA LEU A 23 4.51 -13.96 2.98
C LEU A 23 4.37 -15.37 2.42
N GLU A 24 3.25 -15.68 1.76
CA GLU A 24 3.01 -16.98 1.11
C GLU A 24 3.59 -17.05 -0.32
N SER A 25 4.17 -15.96 -0.84
CA SER A 25 4.72 -15.91 -2.19
C SER A 25 6.22 -16.18 -2.24
N GLU A 26 6.62 -17.30 -2.85
CA GLU A 26 8.03 -17.63 -3.09
C GLU A 26 8.77 -16.64 -4.02
N ALA A 27 8.02 -15.81 -4.74
CA ALA A 27 8.58 -14.74 -5.56
C ALA A 27 9.11 -13.57 -4.72
N LEU A 28 8.72 -13.46 -3.45
CA LEU A 28 9.03 -12.33 -2.58
C LEU A 28 9.73 -12.81 -1.29
N GLU A 29 10.73 -12.05 -0.86
CA GLU A 29 11.37 -12.19 0.44
C GLU A 29 11.06 -10.93 1.25
N VAL A 30 10.11 -11.01 2.18
CA VAL A 30 9.78 -9.90 3.08
C VAL A 30 10.88 -9.74 4.11
N VAL A 31 11.71 -8.71 3.96
CA VAL A 31 12.85 -8.44 4.86
C VAL A 31 12.44 -7.67 6.11
N GLY A 32 11.31 -6.99 6.09
CA GLY A 32 10.78 -6.23 7.21
C GLY A 32 9.43 -5.59 6.91
N LEU A 33 8.68 -5.30 7.97
CA LEU A 33 7.50 -4.45 7.90
C LEU A 33 7.81 -3.11 8.58
N THR A 34 7.37 -2.01 7.97
CA THR A 34 7.33 -0.70 8.61
C THR A 34 5.88 -0.28 8.78
N SER A 35 5.53 0.28 9.94
CA SER A 35 4.14 0.66 10.21
C SER A 35 3.93 2.18 10.16
N VAL A 36 2.85 2.63 9.56
CA VAL A 36 2.44 4.05 9.48
C VAL A 36 1.01 4.24 9.99
N PHE A 37 0.55 5.49 10.12
CA PHE A 37 -0.85 5.81 10.39
C PHE A 37 -1.68 5.75 9.10
N GLY A 38 -3.00 5.62 9.18
CA GLY A 38 -3.91 5.70 8.04
C GLY A 38 -5.26 5.09 8.35
N ASN A 39 -5.44 3.81 8.07
CA ASN A 39 -6.58 2.96 8.47
C ASN A 39 -6.73 2.94 9.99
N VAL A 40 -5.60 2.85 10.70
CA VAL A 40 -5.49 2.94 12.16
C VAL A 40 -4.35 3.89 12.58
N ASP A 41 -4.31 4.25 13.87
CA ASP A 41 -3.15 4.94 14.44
C ASP A 41 -1.89 4.06 14.37
N THR A 42 -0.72 4.68 14.17
CA THR A 42 0.56 3.97 13.98
C THR A 42 0.88 2.94 15.06
N LYS A 43 0.53 3.20 16.32
CA LYS A 43 0.78 2.26 17.42
C LYS A 43 -0.04 0.97 17.24
N LEU A 44 -1.30 1.11 16.82
CA LEU A 44 -2.18 -0.02 16.55
C LEU A 44 -1.75 -0.72 15.25
N ALA A 45 -1.37 0.02 14.21
CA ALA A 45 -0.75 -0.53 13.01
C ALA A 45 0.47 -1.40 13.34
N THR A 46 1.35 -0.94 14.23
CA THR A 46 2.51 -1.71 14.69
C THR A 46 2.10 -3.02 15.35
N GLN A 47 1.11 -2.96 16.26
CA GLN A 47 0.60 -4.14 16.96
C GLN A 47 -0.05 -5.14 15.99
N ASN A 48 -0.80 -4.65 15.01
CA ASN A 48 -1.42 -5.48 13.99
C ASN A 48 -0.35 -6.13 13.10
N ALA A 49 0.65 -5.39 12.61
CA ALA A 49 1.76 -5.95 11.83
C ALA A 49 2.49 -7.08 12.56
N LEU A 50 2.80 -6.88 13.85
CA LEU A 50 3.42 -7.91 14.70
C LEU A 50 2.53 -9.15 14.85
N ARG A 51 1.22 -8.94 15.10
CA ARG A 51 0.24 -10.02 15.23
C ARG A 51 0.11 -10.82 13.93
N LEU A 52 0.06 -10.16 12.79
CA LEU A 52 -0.02 -10.82 11.48
C LEU A 52 1.21 -11.72 11.27
N LEU A 53 2.41 -11.24 11.60
CA LEU A 53 3.63 -12.07 11.54
C LEU A 53 3.57 -13.28 12.48
N GLU A 54 3.02 -13.14 13.70
CA GLU A 54 2.82 -14.27 14.62
C GLU A 54 1.83 -15.31 14.05
N ILE A 55 0.71 -14.85 13.47
CA ILE A 55 -0.29 -15.72 12.85
C ILE A 55 0.30 -16.49 11.66
N ALA A 56 1.12 -15.81 10.84
CA ALA A 56 1.81 -16.39 9.70
C ALA A 56 3.01 -17.28 10.11
N GLY A 57 3.37 -17.33 11.39
CA GLY A 57 4.56 -18.06 11.86
C GLY A 57 5.88 -17.47 11.38
N ARG A 58 5.89 -16.17 11.06
CA ARG A 58 7.03 -15.41 10.53
C ARG A 58 7.51 -14.33 11.51
N SER A 59 7.50 -14.66 12.80
CA SER A 59 8.01 -13.79 13.87
C SER A 59 9.51 -13.53 13.78
N ASP A 60 10.24 -14.11 12.82
CA ASP A 60 11.61 -13.75 12.46
C ASP A 60 11.69 -12.35 11.81
N ILE A 61 10.67 -11.93 11.06
CA ILE A 61 10.68 -10.66 10.30
C ILE A 61 10.56 -9.45 11.25
N PRO A 62 11.47 -8.46 11.22
CA PRO A 62 11.40 -7.28 12.08
C PRO A 62 10.21 -6.36 11.72
N VAL A 63 9.69 -5.66 12.73
CA VAL A 63 8.70 -4.59 12.55
C VAL A 63 9.26 -3.30 13.13
N ALA A 64 9.41 -2.26 12.32
CA ALA A 64 9.86 -0.94 12.76
C ALA A 64 8.69 0.04 12.79
N GLN A 65 8.46 0.68 13.93
CA GLN A 65 7.38 1.66 14.07
C GLN A 65 7.76 2.98 13.39
N GLY A 66 6.87 3.51 12.58
CA GLY A 66 7.06 4.76 11.85
C GLY A 66 6.53 6.01 12.54
N THR A 67 6.36 7.06 11.74
CA THR A 67 5.80 8.33 12.19
C THR A 67 4.33 8.21 12.57
N LYS A 68 3.90 9.07 13.52
CA LYS A 68 2.55 9.12 14.08
C LYS A 68 1.63 10.16 13.45
N LYS A 69 2.15 10.94 12.50
CA LYS A 69 1.43 12.04 11.87
C LYS A 69 2.02 12.38 10.50
N PRO A 70 1.23 13.04 9.65
CA PRO A 70 1.69 13.60 8.39
C PRO A 70 2.82 14.64 8.58
N LEU A 71 3.53 14.95 7.50
CA LEU A 71 4.66 15.87 7.50
C LEU A 71 4.28 17.31 7.84
N ASP A 72 3.18 17.81 7.28
CA ASP A 72 2.84 19.25 7.36
C ASP A 72 1.51 19.54 8.08
N ARG A 73 0.63 18.55 8.26
CA ARG A 73 -0.71 18.77 8.84
C ARG A 73 -1.06 17.83 10.00
N PRO A 74 -2.01 18.24 10.87
CA PRO A 74 -2.59 17.34 11.85
C PRO A 74 -3.20 16.12 11.17
N TYR A 75 -2.98 14.94 11.75
CA TYR A 75 -3.64 13.71 11.31
C TYR A 75 -5.15 13.82 11.56
N SER A 76 -5.96 13.43 10.57
CA SER A 76 -7.43 13.53 10.66
C SER A 76 -8.07 12.37 11.42
N GLY A 77 -7.27 11.39 11.86
CA GLY A 77 -7.71 10.23 12.61
C GLY A 77 -7.97 9.00 11.72
N PRO A 78 -8.15 7.83 12.36
CA PRO A 78 -8.37 6.55 11.68
C PRO A 78 -9.78 6.41 11.11
N VAL A 79 -10.03 5.33 10.36
CA VAL A 79 -11.32 5.02 9.71
C VAL A 79 -11.96 3.73 10.26
N PRO A 80 -12.37 3.70 11.54
CA PRO A 80 -12.88 2.49 12.18
C PRO A 80 -14.21 1.98 11.59
N HIS A 81 -14.93 2.82 10.85
CA HIS A 81 -16.14 2.42 10.13
C HIS A 81 -15.87 1.53 8.91
N ILE A 82 -14.61 1.39 8.48
CA ILE A 82 -14.17 0.51 7.39
C ILE A 82 -13.39 -0.69 7.94
N HIS A 83 -12.38 -0.46 8.78
CA HIS A 83 -11.46 -1.51 9.25
C HIS A 83 -11.70 -1.94 10.71
N GLY A 84 -12.62 -1.31 11.43
CA GLY A 84 -12.88 -1.56 12.85
C GLY A 84 -12.03 -0.70 13.79
N GLU A 85 -12.44 -0.63 15.05
CA GLU A 85 -11.70 0.07 16.13
C GLU A 85 -10.32 -0.56 16.38
N ASP A 86 -10.17 -1.85 16.08
CA ASP A 86 -8.90 -2.58 16.17
C ASP A 86 -8.15 -2.67 14.83
N GLY A 87 -8.69 -2.12 13.73
CA GLY A 87 -8.15 -2.25 12.38
C GLY A 87 -8.25 -3.66 11.79
N GLN A 88 -8.91 -4.59 12.47
CA GLN A 88 -8.98 -6.01 12.13
C GLN A 88 -10.43 -6.50 12.18
N GLY A 89 -11.40 -5.68 11.77
CA GLY A 89 -12.80 -6.09 11.71
C GLY A 89 -13.47 -6.28 13.07
N ASN A 90 -12.94 -5.69 14.15
CA ASN A 90 -13.44 -5.81 15.53
C ASN A 90 -13.44 -7.24 16.09
N ILE A 91 -12.45 -8.05 15.70
CA ILE A 91 -12.29 -9.40 16.27
C ILE A 91 -11.58 -9.39 17.63
N HIS A 92 -10.97 -8.27 18.02
CA HIS A 92 -10.43 -7.98 19.35
C HIS A 92 -9.44 -9.04 19.88
N LEU A 93 -8.48 -9.44 19.05
CA LEU A 93 -7.42 -10.37 19.43
C LEU A 93 -6.51 -9.83 20.54
N PRO A 94 -5.92 -10.70 21.38
CA PRO A 94 -4.96 -10.27 22.39
C PRO A 94 -3.75 -9.55 21.77
N PRO A 95 -3.05 -8.69 22.52
CA PRO A 95 -1.83 -8.05 22.05
C PRO A 95 -0.78 -9.08 21.58
N PRO A 96 0.03 -8.79 20.55
CA PRO A 96 1.13 -9.66 20.16
C PRO A 96 2.18 -9.79 21.27
N GLU A 97 2.88 -10.92 21.31
CA GLU A 97 3.99 -11.16 22.25
C GLU A 97 5.27 -10.44 21.80
N LYS A 98 5.51 -10.41 20.49
CA LYS A 98 6.66 -9.76 19.88
C LYS A 98 6.56 -8.25 20.04
N LYS A 99 7.72 -7.59 20.17
CA LYS A 99 7.86 -6.13 20.21
C LYS A 99 8.44 -5.62 18.90
N PRO A 100 8.12 -4.38 18.50
CA PRO A 100 8.83 -3.74 17.40
C PRO A 100 10.32 -3.55 17.76
N ILE A 101 11.16 -3.41 16.76
CA ILE A 101 12.56 -2.99 16.97
C ILE A 101 12.61 -1.53 17.41
N ASP A 102 13.69 -1.13 18.10
CA ASP A 102 13.83 0.23 18.65
C ASP A 102 14.08 1.30 17.58
N GLN A 103 14.48 0.88 16.37
CA GLN A 103 14.74 1.74 15.22
C GLN A 103 13.43 2.29 14.61
N SER A 104 13.44 3.54 14.17
CA SER A 104 12.29 4.09 13.43
C SER A 104 12.17 3.45 12.04
N ALA A 105 10.96 3.44 11.47
CA ALA A 105 10.74 2.95 10.11
C ALA A 105 11.67 3.58 9.06
N ALA A 106 11.85 4.91 9.12
CA ALA A 106 12.68 5.64 8.17
C ALA A 106 14.17 5.26 8.29
N GLU A 107 14.68 5.12 9.52
CA GLU A 107 16.05 4.64 9.76
C GLU A 107 16.21 3.18 9.28
N PHE A 108 15.22 2.32 9.55
CA PHE A 108 15.25 0.91 9.14
C PHE A 108 15.31 0.78 7.62
N ILE A 109 14.46 1.51 6.89
CA ILE A 109 14.49 1.55 5.42
C ILE A 109 15.87 1.99 4.91
N VAL A 110 16.40 3.09 5.44
CA VAL A 110 17.72 3.61 5.05
C VAL A 110 18.82 2.58 5.29
N GLU A 111 18.83 1.94 6.46
CA GLU A 111 19.85 0.94 6.82
C GLU A 111 19.79 -0.29 5.90
N GLN A 112 18.59 -0.87 5.72
CA GLN A 112 18.41 -2.07 4.91
C GLN A 112 18.76 -1.82 3.44
N VAL A 113 18.27 -0.71 2.86
CA VAL A 113 18.55 -0.37 1.46
C VAL A 113 20.04 -0.06 1.26
N ALA A 114 20.67 0.69 2.15
CA ALA A 114 22.09 1.01 2.04
C ALA A 114 23.00 -0.22 2.20
N ALA A 115 22.57 -1.23 2.95
CA ALA A 115 23.27 -2.50 3.07
C ALA A 115 23.13 -3.40 1.83
N HIS A 116 22.08 -3.18 1.03
CA HIS A 116 21.70 -4.00 -0.12
C HIS A 116 21.30 -3.14 -1.35
N PRO A 117 22.19 -2.26 -1.85
CA PRO A 117 21.85 -1.33 -2.91
C PRO A 117 21.48 -2.07 -4.21
N GLY A 118 20.33 -1.71 -4.78
CA GLY A 118 19.75 -2.29 -5.99
C GLY A 118 19.02 -3.62 -5.77
N GLU A 119 18.95 -4.14 -4.54
CA GLU A 119 18.32 -5.43 -4.25
C GLU A 119 16.92 -5.31 -3.63
N ILE A 120 16.68 -4.28 -2.82
CA ILE A 120 15.43 -4.12 -2.06
C ILE A 120 14.46 -3.20 -2.78
N SER A 121 13.24 -3.68 -2.97
CA SER A 121 12.10 -2.89 -3.42
C SER A 121 11.26 -2.43 -2.23
N LEU A 122 10.69 -1.23 -2.33
CA LEU A 122 9.77 -0.71 -1.31
C LEU A 122 8.33 -0.88 -1.79
N VAL A 123 7.47 -1.40 -0.92
CA VAL A 123 6.05 -1.62 -1.20
C VAL A 123 5.20 -0.87 -0.17
N PRO A 124 5.08 0.45 -0.28
CA PRO A 124 4.20 1.20 0.60
C PRO A 124 2.74 1.02 0.17
N ILE A 125 1.94 0.50 1.10
CA ILE A 125 0.50 0.29 0.98
C ILE A 125 -0.30 1.18 1.94
N GLY A 126 0.39 2.07 2.66
CA GLY A 126 -0.19 3.15 3.45
C GLY A 126 0.30 4.54 3.04
N PRO A 127 0.01 5.60 3.85
CA PRO A 127 0.53 6.94 3.63
C PRO A 127 2.06 6.99 3.56
N LEU A 128 2.60 7.70 2.57
CA LEU A 128 4.02 7.68 2.18
C LEU A 128 4.98 8.41 3.14
N SER A 129 4.54 8.67 4.38
CA SER A 129 5.24 9.50 5.35
C SER A 129 6.60 8.92 5.74
N ASN A 130 6.65 7.61 6.02
CA ASN A 130 7.91 6.93 6.36
C ASN A 130 8.89 6.96 5.19
N ILE A 131 8.40 6.78 3.96
CA ILE A 131 9.19 6.78 2.74
C ILE A 131 9.80 8.17 2.49
N ALA A 132 9.00 9.23 2.60
CA ALA A 132 9.47 10.61 2.48
C ALA A 132 10.47 10.98 3.60
N LEU A 133 10.28 10.48 4.82
CA LEU A 133 11.24 10.65 5.91
C LEU A 133 12.55 9.92 5.62
N ALA A 134 12.52 8.71 5.07
CA ALA A 134 13.72 7.99 4.66
C ALA A 134 14.50 8.78 3.58
N LEU A 135 13.80 9.34 2.58
CA LEU A 135 14.39 10.23 1.58
C LEU A 135 15.01 11.48 2.22
N ARG A 136 14.36 12.08 3.22
CA ARG A 136 14.92 13.24 3.95
C ARG A 136 16.16 12.88 4.77
N LEU A 137 16.19 11.70 5.36
CA LEU A 137 17.35 11.21 6.12
C LEU A 137 18.54 10.92 5.19
N ARG A 138 18.27 10.35 4.01
CA ARG A 138 19.30 9.95 3.05
C ARG A 138 18.78 10.10 1.61
N PRO A 139 18.89 11.29 0.98
CA PRO A 139 18.35 11.52 -0.36
C PRO A 139 18.86 10.55 -1.43
N GLN A 140 20.09 10.06 -1.29
CA GLN A 140 20.69 9.11 -2.22
C GLN A 140 20.02 7.72 -2.24
N ILE A 141 19.14 7.38 -1.27
CA ILE A 141 18.45 6.08 -1.31
C ILE A 141 17.60 5.90 -2.56
N ALA A 142 17.15 6.99 -3.20
CA ALA A 142 16.42 6.91 -4.46
C ALA A 142 17.21 6.18 -5.56
N ASN A 143 18.54 6.25 -5.52
CA ASN A 143 19.43 5.53 -6.45
C ASN A 143 19.82 4.12 -5.97
N GLU A 144 19.47 3.76 -4.73
CA GLU A 144 19.86 2.51 -4.07
C GLU A 144 18.67 1.56 -3.90
N VAL A 145 17.43 2.06 -3.91
CA VAL A 145 16.22 1.24 -3.99
C VAL A 145 16.11 0.62 -5.38
N LYS A 146 15.74 -0.65 -5.45
CA LYS A 146 15.55 -1.36 -6.71
C LYS A 146 14.40 -0.77 -7.52
N ARG A 147 13.24 -0.62 -6.87
CA ARG A 147 12.03 0.07 -7.35
C ARG A 147 11.06 0.30 -6.20
N VAL A 148 10.09 1.19 -6.41
CA VAL A 148 8.98 1.43 -5.50
C VAL A 148 7.68 1.04 -6.19
N VAL A 149 6.89 0.18 -5.57
CA VAL A 149 5.55 -0.18 -6.06
C VAL A 149 4.57 0.14 -4.96
N LEU A 150 3.78 1.20 -5.14
CA LEU A 150 2.91 1.71 -4.09
C LEU A 150 1.43 1.45 -4.40
N MET A 151 0.64 1.23 -3.34
CA MET A 151 -0.81 1.34 -3.41
C MET A 151 -1.22 2.76 -3.03
N GLY A 152 -1.83 3.48 -3.97
CA GLY A 152 -2.35 4.81 -3.71
C GLY A 152 -2.47 5.65 -4.96
N GLY A 153 -3.21 6.75 -4.82
CA GLY A 153 -3.46 7.70 -5.90
C GLY A 153 -4.64 7.35 -6.80
N ALA A 154 -5.08 8.35 -7.53
CA ALA A 154 -6.13 8.27 -8.53
C ALA A 154 -5.76 9.22 -9.66
N ALA A 155 -5.16 8.71 -10.74
CA ALA A 155 -4.65 9.54 -11.82
C ALA A 155 -5.79 10.03 -12.72
N LEU A 156 -6.48 9.10 -13.36
CA LEU A 156 -7.49 9.33 -14.39
C LEU A 156 -8.92 9.10 -13.88
N VAL A 157 -9.07 8.63 -12.65
CA VAL A 157 -10.36 8.34 -11.99
C VAL A 157 -10.64 9.27 -10.80
N GLN A 158 -11.83 9.12 -10.21
CA GLN A 158 -12.20 9.80 -8.96
C GLN A 158 -11.53 9.15 -7.75
N GLY A 159 -11.34 9.96 -6.71
CA GLY A 159 -10.86 9.53 -5.41
C GLY A 159 -11.90 8.75 -4.59
N ASN A 160 -11.45 8.12 -3.50
CA ASN A 160 -12.29 7.37 -2.57
C ASN A 160 -12.55 8.13 -1.24
N ILE A 161 -11.72 9.11 -0.87
CA ILE A 161 -11.94 9.94 0.33
C ILE A 161 -12.71 11.23 0.01
N ASN A 162 -12.45 11.77 -1.18
CA ASN A 162 -13.18 12.87 -1.79
C ASN A 162 -13.12 12.68 -3.32
N PRO A 163 -13.85 13.47 -4.12
CA PRO A 163 -13.88 13.26 -5.57
C PRO A 163 -12.52 13.31 -6.28
N ALA A 164 -11.50 13.94 -5.68
CA ALA A 164 -10.18 14.11 -6.27
C ALA A 164 -9.14 13.11 -5.75
N SER A 165 -9.20 12.72 -4.48
CA SER A 165 -8.04 12.13 -3.79
C SER A 165 -8.28 10.72 -3.31
N GLU A 166 -7.24 9.91 -3.38
CA GLU A 166 -7.18 8.59 -2.76
C GLU A 166 -6.69 8.74 -1.30
N ALA A 167 -7.15 7.86 -0.41
CA ALA A 167 -6.93 7.92 1.05
C ALA A 167 -5.45 7.99 1.46
N ASN A 168 -4.56 7.13 0.96
CA ASN A 168 -3.14 7.11 1.30
C ASN A 168 -2.44 8.41 0.89
N ILE A 169 -2.70 8.89 -0.32
CA ILE A 169 -2.14 10.17 -0.80
C ILE A 169 -2.76 11.35 -0.04
N TYR A 170 -4.06 11.32 0.27
CA TYR A 170 -4.74 12.38 1.00
C TYR A 170 -4.24 12.53 2.45
N ASN A 171 -3.88 11.42 3.08
CA ASN A 171 -3.35 11.39 4.44
C ASN A 171 -2.03 12.15 4.56
N ASP A 172 -1.14 12.07 3.57
CA ASP A 172 0.07 12.90 3.51
C ASP A 172 0.49 13.29 2.07
N PRO A 173 -0.17 14.30 1.46
CA PRO A 173 0.11 14.77 0.12
C PRO A 173 1.53 15.33 -0.03
N GLU A 174 2.08 15.96 1.01
CA GLU A 174 3.45 16.46 0.98
C GLU A 174 4.46 15.32 0.90
N ALA A 175 4.26 14.25 1.67
CA ALA A 175 5.10 13.06 1.58
C ALA A 175 4.98 12.42 0.20
N ALA A 176 3.77 12.32 -0.34
CA ALA A 176 3.54 11.79 -1.67
C ALA A 176 4.23 12.60 -2.77
N ASP A 177 4.16 13.93 -2.72
CA ASP A 177 4.85 14.82 -3.69
C ASP A 177 6.37 14.63 -3.65
N ILE A 178 6.95 14.51 -2.45
CA ILE A 178 8.38 14.20 -2.27
C ILE A 178 8.74 12.85 -2.89
N VAL A 179 7.92 11.83 -2.65
CA VAL A 179 8.15 10.45 -3.10
C VAL A 179 8.03 10.31 -4.62
N PHE A 180 7.02 10.90 -5.23
CA PHE A 180 6.87 10.87 -6.69
C PHE A 180 7.95 11.70 -7.40
N SER A 181 8.47 12.74 -6.75
CA SER A 181 9.53 13.61 -7.33
C SER A 181 10.96 13.11 -7.05
N ALA A 182 11.14 11.94 -6.44
CA ALA A 182 12.46 11.49 -5.98
C ALA A 182 13.37 10.92 -7.08
N GLY A 183 12.86 10.74 -8.31
CA GLY A 183 13.65 10.30 -9.47
C GLY A 183 14.02 8.81 -9.49
N TRP A 184 13.40 7.98 -8.65
CA TRP A 184 13.53 6.51 -8.68
C TRP A 184 12.52 5.83 -9.61
N ASP A 185 12.74 4.54 -9.89
CA ASP A 185 11.75 3.70 -10.58
C ASP A 185 10.52 3.48 -9.67
N ILE A 186 9.40 4.09 -10.03
CA ILE A 186 8.19 4.13 -9.23
C ILE A 186 6.96 3.73 -10.05
N THR A 187 6.20 2.79 -9.50
CA THR A 187 4.90 2.35 -10.01
C THR A 187 3.79 2.69 -9.03
N MET A 188 2.77 3.38 -9.54
CA MET A 188 1.54 3.71 -8.83
C MET A 188 0.43 2.71 -9.17
N VAL A 189 0.10 1.85 -8.21
CA VAL A 189 -1.07 0.95 -8.25
C VAL A 189 -2.24 1.68 -7.58
N GLY A 190 -2.84 2.60 -8.34
CA GLY A 190 -3.90 3.48 -7.86
C GLY A 190 -5.31 2.95 -8.10
N LEU A 191 -6.29 3.78 -7.74
CA LEU A 191 -7.72 3.50 -7.92
C LEU A 191 -8.12 3.25 -9.37
N ASP A 192 -7.30 3.70 -10.32
CA ASP A 192 -7.43 3.46 -11.76
C ASP A 192 -7.56 1.96 -12.08
N VAL A 193 -6.83 1.10 -11.35
CA VAL A 193 -6.86 -0.37 -11.51
C VAL A 193 -7.53 -1.07 -10.34
N THR A 194 -7.33 -0.62 -9.09
CA THR A 194 -7.83 -1.39 -7.92
C THR A 194 -9.36 -1.42 -7.85
N HIS A 195 -10.05 -0.41 -8.40
CA HIS A 195 -11.51 -0.42 -8.52
C HIS A 195 -12.05 -1.36 -9.62
N LYS A 196 -11.18 -1.97 -10.42
CA LYS A 196 -11.54 -3.01 -11.39
C LYS A 196 -11.42 -4.41 -10.79
N ILE A 197 -10.48 -4.60 -9.86
CA ILE A 197 -10.18 -5.89 -9.23
C ILE A 197 -11.13 -6.10 -8.05
N LEU A 198 -12.31 -6.64 -8.34
CA LEU A 198 -13.37 -6.91 -7.37
C LEU A 198 -13.42 -8.40 -7.04
N MET A 199 -13.05 -8.77 -5.82
CA MET A 199 -13.22 -10.13 -5.32
C MET A 199 -14.69 -10.38 -4.96
N SER A 200 -15.28 -11.41 -5.57
CA SER A 200 -16.67 -11.79 -5.37
C SER A 200 -16.92 -12.46 -4.01
N GLN A 201 -18.19 -12.52 -3.59
CA GLN A 201 -18.59 -13.23 -2.37
C GLN A 201 -18.20 -14.71 -2.39
N ASP A 202 -18.32 -15.37 -3.54
CA ASP A 202 -17.96 -16.78 -3.70
C ASP A 202 -16.45 -17.00 -3.55
N GLN A 203 -15.65 -16.05 -4.05
CA GLN A 203 -14.19 -16.05 -3.85
C GLN A 203 -13.83 -15.78 -2.38
N ILE A 204 -14.49 -14.83 -1.72
CA ILE A 204 -14.33 -14.57 -0.28
C ILE A 204 -14.61 -15.83 0.55
N ALA A 205 -15.67 -16.58 0.21
CA ALA A 205 -16.04 -17.81 0.90
C ALA A 205 -14.98 -18.92 0.82
N ARG A 206 -13.99 -18.82 -0.07
CA ARG A 206 -12.88 -19.79 -0.13
C ARG A 206 -11.96 -19.71 1.09
N PHE A 207 -11.81 -18.54 1.72
CA PHE A 207 -10.99 -18.40 2.94
C PHE A 207 -11.56 -19.22 4.11
N GLU A 208 -12.89 -19.28 4.24
CA GLU A 208 -13.58 -20.07 5.26
C GLU A 208 -13.31 -21.58 5.12
N GLN A 209 -13.10 -22.04 3.89
CA GLN A 209 -12.92 -23.46 3.55
C GLN A 209 -11.47 -23.94 3.73
N SER A 210 -10.51 -23.02 3.85
CA SER A 210 -9.09 -23.35 3.97
C SER A 210 -8.71 -23.64 5.42
N ASN A 211 -7.82 -24.62 5.65
CA ASN A 211 -7.30 -24.92 6.99
C ASN A 211 -6.08 -24.06 7.38
N LYS A 212 -5.63 -23.14 6.52
CA LYS A 212 -4.49 -22.26 6.83
C LYS A 212 -4.90 -21.22 7.89
N LYS A 213 -4.04 -20.99 8.88
CA LYS A 213 -4.27 -20.00 9.93
C LYS A 213 -4.46 -18.58 9.36
N THR A 214 -3.70 -18.24 8.33
CA THR A 214 -3.78 -16.97 7.60
C THR A 214 -5.14 -16.80 6.92
N SER A 215 -5.62 -17.82 6.19
CA SER A 215 -6.97 -17.84 5.62
C SER A 215 -8.08 -17.69 6.65
N GLN A 216 -7.98 -18.45 7.76
CA GLN A 216 -8.97 -18.38 8.83
C GLN A 216 -8.99 -16.99 9.49
N HIS A 217 -7.84 -16.36 9.66
CA HIS A 217 -7.77 -14.97 10.13
C HIS A 217 -8.40 -14.00 9.12
N ILE A 218 -8.07 -14.12 7.82
CA ILE A 218 -8.69 -13.31 6.75
C ILE A 218 -10.22 -13.42 6.81
N SER A 219 -10.73 -14.64 6.84
CA SER A 219 -12.18 -14.91 6.92
C SER A 219 -12.85 -14.21 8.11
N ASN A 220 -12.17 -14.12 9.26
CA ASN A 220 -12.71 -13.45 10.45
C ASN A 220 -12.70 -11.92 10.36
N VAL A 221 -11.74 -11.31 9.67
CA VAL A 221 -11.62 -9.83 9.59
C VAL A 221 -12.42 -9.20 8.45
N LEU A 222 -12.72 -9.98 7.40
CA LEU A 222 -13.42 -9.51 6.19
C LEU A 222 -14.86 -9.01 6.37
N PRO A 223 -15.71 -9.56 7.27
CA PRO A 223 -17.14 -9.26 7.26
C PRO A 223 -17.48 -7.77 7.37
N LEU A 224 -16.77 -7.02 8.23
CA LEU A 224 -16.98 -5.58 8.40
C LEU A 224 -16.66 -4.81 7.11
N TYR A 225 -15.53 -5.14 6.49
CA TYR A 225 -15.06 -4.49 5.26
C TYR A 225 -15.98 -4.80 4.08
N VAL A 226 -16.44 -6.05 3.95
CA VAL A 226 -17.40 -6.47 2.92
C VAL A 226 -18.75 -5.79 3.12
N GLU A 227 -19.22 -5.60 4.36
CA GLU A 227 -20.44 -4.85 4.64
C GLU A 227 -20.31 -3.38 4.21
N PHE A 228 -19.18 -2.74 4.52
CA PHE A 228 -18.88 -1.38 4.07
C PHE A 228 -18.85 -1.29 2.54
N ALA A 229 -18.08 -2.17 1.88
CA ALA A 229 -17.94 -2.22 0.43
C ALA A 229 -19.30 -2.45 -0.23
N HIS A 230 -20.13 -3.37 0.27
CA HIS A 230 -21.47 -3.61 -0.26
C HIS A 230 -22.34 -2.34 -0.23
N LYS A 231 -22.30 -1.57 0.88
CA LYS A 231 -23.04 -0.29 1.00
C LYS A 231 -22.52 0.76 0.01
N ALA A 232 -21.21 0.84 -0.20
CA ALA A 232 -20.59 1.81 -1.10
C ALA A 232 -20.79 1.46 -2.59
N LEU A 233 -20.69 0.17 -2.94
CA LEU A 233 -20.70 -0.32 -4.32
C LEU A 233 -22.09 -0.69 -4.84
N GLY A 234 -23.06 -0.90 -3.94
CA GLY A 234 -24.39 -1.39 -4.29
C GLY A 234 -24.41 -2.83 -4.84
N LYS A 235 -23.31 -3.58 -4.68
CA LYS A 235 -23.16 -4.98 -5.09
C LYS A 235 -22.22 -5.72 -4.12
N PRO A 236 -22.36 -7.05 -3.96
CA PRO A 236 -21.52 -7.84 -3.07
C PRO A 236 -20.09 -7.98 -3.60
N GLY A 237 -19.13 -8.09 -2.68
CA GLY A 237 -17.70 -8.22 -2.96
C GLY A 237 -16.87 -7.12 -2.29
N MET A 238 -15.57 -7.14 -2.55
CA MET A 238 -14.63 -6.13 -2.07
C MET A 238 -13.57 -5.81 -3.13
N TYR A 239 -13.13 -4.56 -3.18
CA TYR A 239 -11.99 -4.20 -4.01
C TYR A 239 -10.69 -4.69 -3.36
N LEU A 240 -9.76 -5.17 -4.19
CA LEU A 240 -8.42 -5.52 -3.76
C LEU A 240 -7.50 -4.32 -3.99
N HIS A 241 -7.37 -3.46 -2.98
CA HIS A 241 -6.45 -2.32 -3.03
C HIS A 241 -5.01 -2.79 -2.84
N ASP A 242 -4.59 -3.00 -1.59
CA ASP A 242 -3.21 -3.35 -1.25
C ASP A 242 -2.73 -4.68 -1.85
N PRO A 243 -3.56 -5.75 -1.93
CA PRO A 243 -3.13 -6.99 -2.58
C PRO A 243 -2.77 -6.81 -4.05
N SER A 244 -3.29 -5.78 -4.73
CA SER A 244 -2.94 -5.49 -6.12
C SER A 244 -1.50 -4.99 -6.27
N ALA A 245 -0.96 -4.27 -5.29
CA ALA A 245 0.45 -3.88 -5.30
C ALA A 245 1.36 -5.10 -5.18
N ILE A 246 0.99 -6.06 -4.33
CA ILE A 246 1.71 -7.35 -4.19
C ILE A 246 1.57 -8.19 -5.46
N ALA A 247 0.39 -8.24 -6.07
CA ALA A 247 0.18 -8.94 -7.34
C ALA A 247 1.07 -8.36 -8.45
N TYR A 248 1.18 -7.03 -8.54
CA TYR A 248 2.06 -6.37 -9.50
C TYR A 248 3.53 -6.69 -9.23
N MET A 249 3.95 -6.76 -7.97
CA MET A 249 5.31 -7.16 -7.60
C MET A 249 5.64 -8.58 -8.06
N ILE A 250 4.68 -9.50 -7.93
CA ILE A 250 4.84 -10.92 -8.28
C ILE A 250 4.81 -11.14 -9.79
N ASN A 251 3.82 -10.54 -10.48
CA ASN A 251 3.65 -10.73 -11.91
C ASN A 251 3.13 -9.45 -12.60
N PRO A 252 4.04 -8.53 -12.99
CA PRO A 252 3.66 -7.28 -13.63
C PRO A 252 3.04 -7.50 -15.03
N SER A 253 3.17 -8.69 -15.65
CA SER A 253 2.58 -8.95 -16.96
C SER A 253 1.06 -9.11 -16.93
N LEU A 254 0.46 -9.23 -15.74
CA LEU A 254 -0.99 -9.23 -15.56
C LEU A 254 -1.59 -7.83 -15.67
N PHE A 255 -0.76 -6.79 -15.81
CA PHE A 255 -1.17 -5.40 -15.72
C PHE A 255 -0.80 -4.61 -16.96
N GLU A 256 -1.69 -3.69 -17.33
CA GLU A 256 -1.43 -2.67 -18.35
C GLU A 256 -0.99 -1.38 -17.67
N THR A 257 0.09 -0.77 -18.18
CA THR A 257 0.69 0.41 -17.57
C THR A 257 1.02 1.48 -18.59
N GLN A 258 1.07 2.73 -18.12
CA GLN A 258 1.54 3.86 -18.92
C GLN A 258 2.35 4.81 -18.04
N GLN A 259 3.41 5.39 -18.63
CA GLN A 259 4.27 6.35 -17.95
C GLN A 259 3.78 7.78 -18.15
N TYR A 260 3.72 8.55 -17.05
CA TYR A 260 3.32 9.96 -17.06
C TYR A 260 4.26 10.81 -16.20
N PRO A 261 4.55 12.06 -16.60
CA PRO A 261 4.87 13.11 -15.65
C PRO A 261 3.73 13.22 -14.64
N LEU A 262 4.04 13.17 -13.34
CA LEU A 262 3.05 13.18 -12.28
C LEU A 262 3.40 14.23 -11.22
N LYS A 263 2.36 14.88 -10.67
CA LYS A 263 2.49 15.80 -9.53
C LYS A 263 1.37 15.59 -8.53
N VAL A 264 1.64 15.79 -7.24
CA VAL A 264 0.60 15.74 -6.21
C VAL A 264 0.15 17.16 -5.87
N GLU A 265 -1.16 17.39 -5.93
CA GLU A 265 -1.74 18.63 -5.42
C GLU A 265 -1.66 18.65 -3.89
N THR A 266 -0.94 19.61 -3.32
CA THR A 266 -0.79 19.77 -1.88
C THR A 266 -1.71 20.87 -1.33
N GLN A 267 -2.49 21.56 -2.15
CA GLN A 267 -3.32 22.68 -1.71
C GLN A 267 -4.73 22.65 -2.31
N GLY A 268 -5.60 23.54 -1.81
CA GLY A 268 -6.95 23.72 -2.34
C GLY A 268 -7.89 22.53 -2.18
N ILE A 269 -8.95 22.52 -2.99
CA ILE A 269 -10.05 21.55 -2.92
C ILE A 269 -9.66 20.16 -3.43
N SER A 270 -8.68 20.08 -4.33
CA SER A 270 -8.16 18.84 -4.92
C SER A 270 -6.90 18.32 -4.21
N ARG A 271 -6.62 18.79 -2.98
CA ARG A 271 -5.47 18.33 -2.19
C ARG A 271 -5.46 16.79 -2.09
N GLY A 272 -4.33 16.19 -2.41
CA GLY A 272 -4.12 14.74 -2.50
C GLY A 272 -4.39 14.15 -3.89
N LYS A 273 -4.78 14.97 -4.88
CA LYS A 273 -4.92 14.51 -6.26
C LYS A 273 -3.55 14.24 -6.87
N THR A 274 -3.38 13.06 -7.43
CA THR A 274 -2.25 12.69 -8.29
C THR A 274 -2.56 13.13 -9.72
N TRP A 275 -2.08 14.31 -10.12
CA TRP A 275 -2.24 14.82 -11.47
C TRP A 275 -1.22 14.20 -12.41
N VAL A 276 -1.67 13.66 -13.53
CA VAL A 276 -0.81 13.21 -14.63
C VAL A 276 -0.88 14.18 -15.80
N TRP A 277 0.25 14.45 -16.44
CA TRP A 277 0.25 15.23 -17.68
C TRP A 277 -0.19 14.39 -18.87
N THR A 278 -1.39 14.65 -19.38
CA THR A 278 -2.00 13.94 -20.53
C THR A 278 -2.24 14.84 -21.74
N GLN A 279 -1.87 16.12 -21.67
CA GLN A 279 -2.16 17.09 -22.72
C GLN A 279 -1.34 16.82 -23.98
N THR A 280 -2.01 16.92 -25.14
CA THR A 280 -1.42 16.71 -26.47
C THR A 280 -1.16 18.00 -27.23
N MET A 281 -1.63 19.14 -26.72
CA MET A 281 -1.30 20.45 -27.27
C MET A 281 0.16 20.82 -26.94
N ASP A 282 0.79 21.63 -27.79
CA ASP A 282 2.20 22.07 -27.69
C ASP A 282 2.43 23.07 -26.53
N PHE A 283 2.07 22.68 -25.31
CA PHE A 283 2.43 23.35 -24.08
C PHE A 283 3.47 22.53 -23.32
N PRO A 284 4.66 23.08 -23.02
CA PRO A 284 5.66 22.40 -22.21
C PRO A 284 5.10 22.06 -20.81
N PRO A 285 5.08 20.78 -20.37
CA PRO A 285 4.60 20.38 -19.03
C PRO A 285 5.34 21.10 -17.90
N GLU A 286 6.60 21.43 -18.11
CA GLU A 286 7.50 22.10 -17.16
C GLU A 286 6.99 23.50 -16.79
N ASN A 287 6.26 24.17 -17.71
CA ASN A 287 5.62 25.46 -17.42
C ASN A 287 4.55 25.35 -16.32
N PHE A 288 4.04 24.14 -16.07
CA PHE A 288 3.07 23.82 -15.04
C PHE A 288 3.72 23.09 -13.85
N GLY A 289 5.05 22.98 -13.85
CA GLY A 289 5.83 22.38 -12.78
C GLY A 289 5.80 20.86 -12.75
N PHE A 290 5.52 20.20 -13.87
CA PHE A 290 5.74 18.77 -14.04
C PHE A 290 7.20 18.48 -14.39
N ASP A 291 7.75 17.42 -13.82
CA ASP A 291 9.03 16.85 -14.22
C ASP A 291 8.79 15.87 -15.38
N VAL A 292 9.38 16.13 -16.55
CA VAL A 292 9.23 15.29 -17.74
C VAL A 292 10.32 14.24 -17.87
N ASP A 293 11.43 14.43 -17.16
CA ASP A 293 12.58 13.54 -17.18
C ASP A 293 12.31 12.31 -16.29
N HIS A 294 11.57 12.51 -15.19
CA HIS A 294 11.14 11.43 -14.30
C HIS A 294 9.65 11.17 -14.43
N LYS A 295 9.31 10.02 -15.03
CA LYS A 295 7.92 9.59 -15.20
C LYS A 295 7.58 8.50 -14.20
N VAL A 296 6.34 8.55 -13.71
CA VAL A 296 5.74 7.52 -12.87
C VAL A 296 5.04 6.51 -13.77
N THR A 297 5.27 5.22 -13.53
CA THR A 297 4.48 4.15 -14.16
C THR A 297 3.13 4.07 -13.46
N VAL A 298 2.05 4.39 -14.15
CA VAL A 298 0.68 4.29 -13.62
C VAL A 298 0.05 3.01 -14.14
N VAL A 299 -0.50 2.20 -13.24
CA VAL A 299 -1.22 0.97 -13.61
C VAL A 299 -2.66 1.33 -13.96
N LEU A 300 -3.07 0.98 -15.18
CA LEU A 300 -4.34 1.40 -15.77
C LEU A 300 -5.34 0.25 -15.89
N ASP A 301 -4.88 -0.97 -16.09
CA ASP A 301 -5.75 -2.15 -16.21
C ASP A 301 -5.07 -3.41 -15.70
N ALA A 302 -5.86 -4.47 -15.53
CA ALA A 302 -5.40 -5.77 -15.10
C ALA A 302 -6.26 -6.91 -15.66
N ASP A 303 -5.64 -8.07 -15.87
CA ASP A 303 -6.33 -9.35 -15.89
C ASP A 303 -6.85 -9.66 -14.48
N CYS A 304 -8.04 -9.14 -14.18
CA CYS A 304 -8.60 -9.13 -12.83
C CYS A 304 -8.80 -10.55 -12.27
N ASP A 305 -9.26 -11.48 -13.11
CA ASP A 305 -9.48 -12.87 -12.70
C ASP A 305 -8.14 -13.54 -12.37
N ALA A 306 -7.12 -13.39 -13.23
CA ALA A 306 -5.80 -13.94 -12.97
C ALA A 306 -5.14 -13.36 -11.71
N VAL A 307 -5.34 -12.07 -11.43
CA VAL A 307 -4.85 -11.43 -10.19
C VAL A 307 -5.51 -12.04 -8.96
N ILE A 308 -6.83 -12.17 -8.97
CA ILE A 308 -7.58 -12.74 -7.83
C ILE A 308 -7.22 -14.21 -7.64
N ASP A 309 -7.17 -14.99 -8.72
CA ASP A 309 -6.84 -16.41 -8.67
C ASP A 309 -5.42 -16.63 -8.13
N SER A 310 -4.44 -15.82 -8.56
CA SER A 310 -3.07 -15.92 -8.05
C SER A 310 -2.98 -15.68 -6.54
N MET A 311 -3.76 -14.73 -6.01
CA MET A 311 -3.85 -14.50 -4.57
C MET A 311 -4.51 -15.67 -3.84
N LEU A 312 -5.66 -16.15 -4.35
CA LEU A 312 -6.41 -17.24 -3.73
C LEU A 312 -5.63 -18.56 -3.74
N GLU A 313 -4.88 -18.87 -4.80
CA GLU A 313 -4.01 -20.04 -4.87
C GLU A 313 -2.95 -20.07 -3.77
N LYS A 314 -2.45 -18.89 -3.35
CA LYS A 314 -1.48 -18.80 -2.25
C LYS A 314 -2.15 -18.83 -0.89
N LEU A 315 -3.29 -18.14 -0.75
CA LEU A 315 -3.91 -17.95 0.56
C LEU A 315 -4.84 -19.07 0.99
N THR A 316 -5.45 -19.82 0.05
CA THR A 316 -6.41 -20.90 0.34
C THR A 316 -5.80 -22.28 0.20
#